data_AF-A0A913YD64-F1
#
_entry.id   AF-A0A913YD64-F1
#
_cell.length_a   1.000
_cell.length_b   1.000
_cell.length_c   1.000
_cell.angle_alpha   90.00
_cell.angle_beta   90.00
_cell.angle_gamma   90.00
#
_symmetry.space_group_name_H-M   'P 1'
#
loop_
_entity.id
_entity.type
_entity.pdbx_description
1 polymer ?
#
loop_
_entity_poly.entity_id
_entity_poly.type
_entity_poly.pdbx_seq_one_letter_code
_entity_poly.pdbx_strand_id
1 'polypeptide(L)'
;MNKVFAIFLSFTIVATSYVIGSKQAQKYAAIGCFRDLGKSPRPLPTLLADLRNSIDWHNLNKTIDKCSQLADQRGFSVFGVQFYGECWSGKDAMTSYSKDGEAENCVVGVGQERANFVYKFLKKATQWKKANYKFIEGDIIGKTSFHSDLKTASVNCKQRCETIQGCKAVRLYDLDIGLVFCTLFKRVTKYTCPLDSTKLECVFAKGESWVKIS
;
A
#
# COMPACT_ATOMS: atom_id res chain seq x y z
N MET A 1 16.20 -38.60 66.49
CA MET A 1 16.42 -38.94 65.06
C MET A 1 15.21 -38.47 64.26
N ASN A 2 15.22 -37.24 63.72
CA ASN A 2 14.20 -36.78 62.78
C ASN A 2 14.91 -36.32 61.50
N LYS A 3 14.75 -37.08 60.41
CA LYS A 3 15.32 -36.78 59.09
C LYS A 3 14.39 -35.78 58.38
N VAL A 4 14.89 -34.59 58.06
CA VAL A 4 14.21 -33.65 57.19
C VAL A 4 14.39 -34.16 55.75
N PHE A 5 13.29 -34.56 55.10
CA PHE A 5 13.26 -34.88 53.67
C PHE A 5 13.05 -33.58 52.89
N ALA A 6 14.04 -33.19 52.08
CA ALA A 6 13.90 -32.11 51.11
C ALA A 6 13.16 -32.63 49.88
N ILE A 7 11.96 -32.10 49.60
CA ILE A 7 11.20 -32.39 48.37
C ILE A 7 11.66 -31.38 47.32
N PHE A 8 12.41 -31.84 46.32
CA PHE A 8 12.73 -31.06 45.13
C PHE A 8 11.55 -31.12 44.16
N LEU A 9 10.74 -30.07 44.09
CA LEU A 9 9.74 -29.89 43.04
C LEU A 9 10.45 -29.48 41.74
N SER A 10 10.66 -30.45 40.85
CA SER A 10 11.12 -30.18 39.48
C SER A 10 9.96 -29.60 38.66
N PHE A 11 9.92 -28.27 38.53
CA PHE A 11 9.06 -27.62 37.55
C PHE A 11 9.65 -27.82 36.14
N THR A 12 9.17 -28.84 35.43
CA THR A 12 9.42 -28.96 33.99
C THR A 12 8.60 -27.87 33.29
N ILE A 13 9.25 -26.77 32.91
CA ILE A 13 8.64 -25.72 32.10
C ILE A 13 8.40 -26.32 30.71
N VAL A 14 7.18 -26.77 30.44
CA VAL A 14 6.74 -27.07 29.08
C VAL A 14 6.54 -25.74 28.39
N ALA A 15 7.57 -25.27 27.67
CA ALA A 15 7.47 -24.11 26.80
C ALA A 15 6.54 -24.47 25.63
N THR A 16 5.23 -24.24 25.79
CA THR A 16 4.30 -24.30 24.66
C THR A 16 4.61 -23.13 23.74
N SER A 17 5.31 -23.40 22.65
CA SER A 17 5.59 -22.43 21.59
C SER A 17 4.26 -22.00 20.96
N TYR A 18 3.62 -20.96 21.52
CA TYR A 18 2.50 -20.32 20.86
C TYR A 18 3.06 -19.60 19.63
N VAL A 19 2.90 -20.20 18.46
CA VAL A 19 3.18 -19.53 17.19
C VAL A 19 2.15 -18.42 17.07
N ILE A 20 2.52 -17.21 17.51
CA ILE A 20 1.74 -16.01 17.22
C ILE A 20 1.86 -15.83 15.70
N GLY A 21 0.89 -16.36 14.96
CA GLY A 21 0.77 -16.16 13.53
C GLY A 21 0.69 -14.66 13.29
N SER A 22 1.79 -14.06 12.83
CA SER A 22 1.79 -12.67 12.42
C SER A 22 0.76 -12.54 11.29
N LYS A 23 -0.31 -11.76 11.49
CA LYS A 23 -1.16 -11.33 10.38
C LYS A 23 -0.24 -10.60 9.39
N GLN A 24 0.10 -11.27 8.29
CA GLN A 24 0.91 -10.64 7.26
C GLN A 24 0.10 -9.46 6.71
N ALA A 25 0.67 -8.26 6.78
CA ALA A 25 0.03 -7.07 6.23
C ALA A 25 -0.31 -7.33 4.75
N GLN A 26 -1.59 -7.18 4.40
CA GLN A 26 -2.09 -7.36 3.04
C GLN A 26 -1.21 -6.53 2.09
N LYS A 27 -0.57 -7.19 1.10
CA LYS A 27 0.36 -6.54 0.16
C LYS A 27 -0.35 -5.71 -0.91
N TYR A 28 -1.67 -5.69 -0.94
CA TYR A 28 -2.47 -5.04 -1.96
C TYR A 28 -3.80 -4.53 -1.36
N ALA A 29 -4.44 -3.57 -2.03
CA ALA A 29 -5.72 -3.00 -1.64
C ALA A 29 -6.70 -3.01 -2.82
N ALA A 30 -7.97 -3.23 -2.51
CA ALA A 30 -9.05 -3.15 -3.50
C ALA A 30 -9.19 -1.71 -4.04
N ILE A 31 -9.35 -1.60 -5.36
CA ILE A 31 -9.72 -0.37 -6.05
C ILE A 31 -11.22 -0.38 -6.31
N GLY A 32 -11.74 -1.41 -6.99
CA GLY A 32 -13.15 -1.48 -7.36
C GLY A 32 -13.42 -2.39 -8.55
N CYS A 33 -14.64 -2.31 -9.09
CA CYS A 33 -15.12 -3.12 -10.19
C CYS A 33 -15.19 -2.29 -11.49
N PHE A 34 -14.55 -2.77 -12.55
CA PHE A 34 -14.42 -2.03 -13.81
C PHE A 34 -14.73 -2.91 -15.02
N ARG A 35 -15.33 -2.32 -16.04
CA ARG A 35 -15.69 -3.03 -17.28
C ARG A 35 -14.43 -3.42 -18.05
N ASP A 36 -14.56 -4.49 -18.83
CA ASP A 36 -13.66 -4.85 -19.93
C ASP A 36 -14.50 -5.12 -21.16
N LEU A 37 -14.56 -4.15 -22.07
CA LEU A 37 -15.32 -4.29 -23.32
C LEU A 37 -14.65 -5.25 -24.31
N GLY A 38 -13.48 -5.81 -23.98
CA GLY A 38 -12.71 -6.71 -24.84
C GLY A 38 -12.07 -6.04 -26.05
N LYS A 39 -12.22 -4.71 -26.19
CA LYS A 39 -11.63 -3.93 -27.28
C LYS A 39 -10.13 -3.77 -27.02
N SER A 40 -9.32 -3.85 -28.08
CA SER A 40 -7.86 -3.67 -27.99
C SER A 40 -7.48 -2.18 -28.04
N PRO A 41 -6.50 -1.72 -27.24
CA PRO A 41 -5.92 -2.44 -26.10
C PRO A 41 -7.00 -2.66 -25.03
N ARG A 42 -6.96 -3.75 -24.25
CA ARG A 42 -7.90 -3.95 -23.12
C ARG A 42 -7.55 -3.03 -21.94
N PRO A 43 -8.43 -2.85 -20.94
CA PRO A 43 -8.09 -2.13 -19.71
C PRO A 43 -6.90 -2.76 -18.96
N LEU A 44 -6.90 -4.09 -18.88
CA LEU A 44 -5.78 -4.91 -18.41
C LEU A 44 -5.33 -5.83 -19.55
N PRO A 45 -4.27 -5.47 -20.31
CA PRO A 45 -3.95 -6.14 -21.58
C PRO A 45 -3.21 -7.49 -21.45
N THR A 46 -2.72 -7.86 -20.28
CA THR A 46 -1.89 -9.05 -20.08
C THR A 46 -2.60 -10.08 -19.24
N LEU A 47 -2.96 -11.22 -19.86
CA LEU A 47 -3.40 -12.41 -19.15
C LEU A 47 -2.19 -13.06 -18.47
N LEU A 48 -2.25 -13.21 -17.15
CA LEU A 48 -1.20 -13.82 -16.34
C LEU A 48 -1.42 -15.33 -16.20
N ALA A 49 -2.67 -15.73 -15.96
CA ALA A 49 -3.12 -17.11 -15.84
C ALA A 49 -4.65 -17.18 -15.94
N ASP A 50 -5.16 -18.32 -16.39
CA ASP A 50 -6.56 -18.71 -16.22
C ASP A 50 -6.63 -19.78 -15.12
N LEU A 51 -7.21 -19.43 -13.97
CA LEU A 51 -7.36 -20.29 -12.80
C LEU A 51 -8.78 -20.83 -12.63
N ARG A 52 -9.67 -20.64 -13.63
CA ARG A 52 -11.11 -20.94 -13.51
C ARG A 52 -11.41 -22.39 -13.14
N ASN A 53 -10.59 -23.33 -13.61
CA ASN A 53 -10.73 -24.76 -13.30
C ASN A 53 -10.27 -25.14 -11.87
N SER A 54 -9.75 -24.19 -11.10
CA SER A 54 -9.18 -24.42 -9.76
C SER A 54 -9.71 -23.45 -8.70
N ILE A 55 -10.87 -22.84 -8.97
CA ILE A 55 -11.52 -21.91 -8.05
C ILE A 55 -12.02 -22.69 -6.83
N ASP A 56 -11.62 -22.23 -5.64
CA ASP A 56 -12.25 -22.61 -4.39
C ASP A 56 -13.44 -21.68 -4.14
N TRP A 57 -14.64 -22.13 -4.51
CA TRP A 57 -15.87 -21.33 -4.38
C TRP A 57 -16.23 -20.97 -2.93
N HIS A 58 -15.72 -21.72 -1.96
CA HIS A 58 -15.90 -21.41 -0.54
C HIS A 58 -14.90 -20.36 -0.04
N ASN A 59 -13.83 -20.10 -0.80
CA ASN A 59 -12.78 -19.15 -0.43
C ASN A 59 -12.11 -18.52 -1.66
N LEU A 60 -12.77 -17.52 -2.25
CA LEU A 60 -12.26 -16.78 -3.40
C LEU A 60 -10.97 -16.01 -3.12
N ASN A 61 -10.62 -15.76 -1.85
CA ASN A 61 -9.34 -15.13 -1.51
C ASN A 61 -8.15 -15.97 -1.99
N LYS A 62 -8.27 -17.30 -2.09
CA LYS A 62 -7.20 -18.14 -2.65
C LYS A 62 -6.91 -17.80 -4.11
N THR A 63 -7.94 -17.48 -4.89
CA THR A 63 -7.79 -17.05 -6.29
C THR A 63 -7.19 -15.65 -6.36
N ILE A 64 -7.70 -14.72 -5.54
CA ILE A 64 -7.19 -13.33 -5.46
C ILE A 64 -5.70 -13.33 -5.08
N ASP A 65 -5.30 -14.10 -4.06
CA ASP A 65 -3.92 -14.22 -3.62
C ASP A 65 -3.01 -14.79 -4.71
N LYS A 66 -3.44 -15.84 -5.43
CA LYS A 66 -2.67 -16.38 -6.56
C LYS A 66 -2.48 -15.35 -7.68
N CYS A 67 -3.54 -14.64 -8.07
CA CYS A 67 -3.43 -13.59 -9.07
C CYS A 67 -2.49 -12.46 -8.61
N SER A 68 -2.54 -12.10 -7.33
CA SER A 68 -1.64 -11.10 -6.75
C SER A 68 -0.17 -11.54 -6.85
N GLN A 69 0.14 -12.80 -6.56
CA GLN A 69 1.51 -13.31 -6.62
C GLN A 69 2.05 -13.28 -8.05
N LEU A 70 1.24 -13.69 -9.02
CA LEU A 70 1.61 -13.69 -10.45
C LEU A 70 1.90 -12.27 -10.96
N ALA A 71 1.10 -11.29 -10.54
CA ALA A 71 1.30 -9.90 -10.93
C ALA A 71 2.52 -9.26 -10.23
N ASP A 72 2.72 -9.54 -8.93
CA ASP A 72 3.87 -9.08 -8.14
C ASP A 72 5.19 -9.63 -8.71
N GLN A 73 5.23 -10.91 -9.08
CA GLN A 73 6.39 -11.55 -9.72
C GLN A 73 6.79 -10.89 -11.05
N ARG A 74 5.82 -10.32 -11.78
CA ARG A 74 6.08 -9.56 -13.01
C ARG A 74 6.31 -8.07 -12.77
N GLY A 75 6.28 -7.62 -11.52
CA GLY A 75 6.51 -6.22 -11.15
C GLY A 75 5.38 -5.27 -11.55
N PHE A 76 4.17 -5.78 -11.80
CA PHE A 76 3.03 -4.94 -12.14
C PHE A 76 2.50 -4.17 -10.93
N SER A 77 1.95 -2.99 -11.17
CA SER A 77 1.43 -2.09 -10.12
C SER A 77 0.01 -2.45 -9.67
N VAL A 78 -0.78 -3.08 -10.54
CA VAL A 78 -2.15 -3.51 -10.30
C VAL A 78 -2.39 -4.91 -10.84
N PHE A 79 -3.44 -5.57 -10.38
CA PHE A 79 -3.97 -6.78 -10.99
C PHE A 79 -5.49 -6.77 -10.91
N GLY A 80 -6.14 -7.48 -11.82
CA GLY A 80 -7.57 -7.71 -11.83
C GLY A 80 -7.89 -9.19 -11.85
N VAL A 81 -9.02 -9.56 -11.24
CA VAL A 81 -9.61 -10.88 -11.40
C VAL A 81 -10.87 -10.74 -12.23
N GLN A 82 -10.88 -11.35 -13.42
CA GLN A 82 -12.02 -11.42 -14.33
C GLN A 82 -12.59 -12.83 -14.35
N PHE A 83 -13.88 -12.96 -14.67
CA PHE A 83 -14.55 -14.24 -14.85
C PHE A 83 -14.23 -15.26 -13.73
N TYR A 84 -14.27 -14.79 -12.49
CA TYR A 84 -14.00 -15.51 -11.25
C TYR A 84 -12.59 -16.10 -11.06
N GLY A 85 -11.74 -16.13 -12.10
CA GLY A 85 -10.45 -16.83 -12.02
C GLY A 85 -9.40 -16.45 -13.07
N GLU A 86 -9.69 -15.54 -13.99
CA GLU A 86 -8.70 -15.04 -14.93
C GLU A 86 -7.91 -13.90 -14.29
N CYS A 87 -6.60 -14.07 -14.18
CA CYS A 87 -5.71 -13.08 -13.61
C CYS A 87 -5.21 -12.14 -14.72
N TRP A 88 -5.59 -10.87 -14.66
CA TRP A 88 -5.22 -9.86 -15.66
C TRP A 88 -4.37 -8.75 -15.05
N SER A 89 -3.48 -8.16 -15.84
CA SER A 89 -2.67 -7.00 -15.47
C SER A 89 -2.10 -6.31 -16.74
N GLY A 90 -1.04 -5.51 -16.62
CA GLY A 90 -0.33 -4.88 -17.72
C GLY A 90 0.63 -3.78 -17.24
N LYS A 91 1.54 -3.38 -18.12
CA LYS A 91 2.57 -2.36 -17.82
C LYS A 91 1.97 -1.02 -17.40
N ASP A 92 0.95 -0.56 -18.11
CA ASP A 92 0.27 0.73 -17.88
C ASP A 92 -1.08 0.55 -17.18
N ALA A 93 -1.29 -0.62 -16.57
CA ALA A 93 -2.60 -1.01 -16.04
C ALA A 93 -3.11 -0.07 -14.94
N MET A 94 -2.23 0.62 -14.20
CA MET A 94 -2.62 1.60 -13.17
C MET A 94 -3.35 2.83 -13.76
N THR A 95 -3.14 3.16 -15.03
CA THR A 95 -3.82 4.29 -15.69
C THR A 95 -4.91 3.83 -16.65
N SER A 96 -4.91 2.56 -17.06
CA SER A 96 -5.87 2.04 -18.04
C SER A 96 -7.01 1.19 -17.47
N TYR A 97 -6.93 0.72 -16.21
CA TYR A 97 -7.89 -0.24 -15.66
C TYR A 97 -9.36 0.23 -15.69
N SER A 98 -9.60 1.54 -15.60
CA SER A 98 -10.94 2.13 -15.49
C SER A 98 -11.47 2.74 -16.78
N LYS A 99 -10.75 2.64 -17.89
CA LYS A 99 -11.06 3.36 -19.13
C LYS A 99 -12.41 3.02 -19.77
N ASP A 100 -12.92 1.82 -19.49
CA ASP A 100 -14.22 1.33 -19.97
C ASP A 100 -15.37 1.64 -18.97
N GLY A 101 -15.05 2.33 -17.87
CA GLY A 101 -15.97 2.72 -16.81
C GLY A 101 -16.17 1.67 -15.73
N GLU A 102 -16.96 2.03 -14.71
CA GLU A 102 -17.31 1.16 -13.58
C GLU A 102 -18.25 0.03 -14.00
N ALA A 103 -18.13 -1.11 -13.32
CA ALA A 103 -19.01 -2.26 -13.49
C ALA A 103 -19.69 -2.61 -12.15
N GLU A 104 -20.84 -3.28 -12.23
CA GLU A 104 -21.58 -3.71 -11.04
C GLU A 104 -21.53 -5.23 -10.84
N ASN A 105 -21.12 -5.97 -11.87
CA ASN A 105 -21.05 -7.42 -11.86
C ASN A 105 -19.69 -7.92 -11.33
N CYS A 106 -19.33 -7.51 -10.11
CA CYS A 106 -18.30 -8.14 -9.31
C CYS A 106 -18.89 -8.71 -8.01
N VAL A 107 -18.31 -9.78 -7.50
CA VAL A 107 -18.78 -10.47 -6.30
C VAL A 107 -17.59 -10.88 -5.44
N VAL A 108 -17.61 -10.49 -4.16
CA VAL A 108 -16.60 -10.89 -3.15
C VAL A 108 -15.15 -10.72 -3.66
N GLY A 109 -14.87 -9.59 -4.31
CA GLY A 109 -13.52 -9.25 -4.75
C GLY A 109 -13.06 -9.89 -6.06
N VAL A 110 -13.93 -10.55 -6.82
CA VAL A 110 -13.65 -11.01 -8.19
C VAL A 110 -14.71 -10.48 -9.17
N GLY A 111 -14.33 -10.27 -10.43
CA GLY A 111 -15.26 -9.87 -11.48
C GLY A 111 -15.93 -11.07 -12.14
N GLN A 112 -17.15 -10.87 -12.65
CA GLN A 112 -17.81 -11.82 -13.53
C GLN A 112 -17.29 -11.67 -14.98
N GLU A 113 -18.00 -12.23 -15.97
CA GLU A 113 -17.66 -12.05 -17.38
C GLU A 113 -17.58 -10.55 -17.73
N ARG A 114 -16.52 -10.13 -18.43
CA ARG A 114 -16.28 -8.73 -18.87
C ARG A 114 -16.22 -7.69 -17.75
N ALA A 115 -15.97 -8.10 -16.51
CA ALA A 115 -15.66 -7.21 -15.40
C ALA A 115 -14.36 -7.64 -14.72
N ASN A 116 -13.50 -6.68 -14.42
CA ASN A 116 -12.33 -6.86 -13.60
C ASN A 116 -12.62 -6.31 -12.20
N PHE A 117 -12.47 -7.11 -11.15
CA PHE A 117 -12.28 -6.55 -9.82
C PHE A 117 -10.79 -6.25 -9.63
N VAL A 118 -10.44 -4.97 -9.51
CA VAL A 118 -9.07 -4.48 -9.59
C VAL A 118 -8.49 -4.18 -8.21
N TYR A 119 -7.24 -4.56 -8.03
CA TYR A 119 -6.42 -4.34 -6.85
C TYR A 119 -5.12 -3.62 -7.22
N LYS A 120 -4.59 -2.82 -6.30
CA LYS A 120 -3.26 -2.23 -6.40
C LYS A 120 -2.32 -2.79 -5.35
N PHE A 121 -1.05 -2.99 -5.69
CA PHE A 121 -0.05 -3.36 -4.69
C PHE A 121 0.28 -2.19 -3.77
N LEU A 122 0.21 -2.45 -2.46
CA LEU A 122 0.71 -1.59 -1.42
C LEU A 122 2.21 -1.84 -1.31
N LYS A 123 3.01 -0.98 -1.94
CA LYS A 123 4.44 -1.04 -1.69
C LYS A 123 4.68 -0.46 -0.30
N LYS A 124 5.37 -1.23 0.56
CA LYS A 124 5.91 -0.68 1.80
C LYS A 124 6.75 0.53 1.41
N ALA A 125 6.43 1.71 1.93
CA ALA A 125 7.36 2.83 1.90
C ALA A 125 8.67 2.28 2.48
N THR A 126 9.67 2.06 1.63
CA THR A 126 11.01 1.80 2.12
C THR A 126 11.34 3.02 2.97
N GLN A 127 11.55 2.79 4.27
CA GLN A 127 12.07 3.80 5.18
C GLN A 127 13.35 4.38 4.54
N TRP A 128 13.24 5.53 3.90
CA TRP A 128 14.39 6.29 3.43
C TRP A 128 15.06 6.91 4.65
N LYS A 129 15.94 6.15 5.30
CA LYS A 129 16.95 6.69 6.22
C LYS A 129 18.16 7.10 5.38
N LYS A 130 18.37 8.41 5.19
CA LYS A 130 19.66 8.98 4.76
C LYS A 130 20.03 10.14 5.69
N ALA A 131 21.30 10.22 6.05
CA ALA A 131 21.84 10.78 7.29
C ALA A 131 21.55 12.27 7.61
N ASN A 132 21.03 13.07 6.67
CA ASN A 132 21.03 14.54 6.81
C ASN A 132 19.65 15.23 6.63
N TYR A 133 18.53 14.49 6.65
CA TYR A 133 17.18 15.07 6.61
C TYR A 133 16.23 14.39 7.61
N LYS A 134 15.51 15.17 8.43
CA LYS A 134 14.48 14.64 9.35
C LYS A 134 13.11 14.60 8.65
N PHE A 135 12.69 13.40 8.23
CA PHE A 135 11.33 13.16 7.74
C PHE A 135 10.31 13.30 8.88
N ILE A 136 9.21 13.99 8.63
CA ILE A 136 8.12 14.26 9.56
C ILE A 136 7.12 13.11 9.47
N GLU A 137 7.29 12.12 10.34
CA GLU A 137 6.35 11.02 10.53
C GLU A 137 5.05 11.58 11.13
N GLY A 138 4.01 11.62 10.32
CA GLY A 138 2.62 11.80 10.77
C GLY A 138 1.82 10.70 10.11
N ASP A 139 0.90 10.09 10.84
CA ASP A 139 0.13 8.94 10.41
C ASP A 139 -0.38 9.12 8.97
N ILE A 140 -0.01 8.16 8.13
CA ILE A 140 -0.30 8.19 6.70
C ILE A 140 -1.77 7.81 6.53
N ILE A 141 -2.66 8.80 6.54
CA ILE A 141 -3.96 8.67 5.89
C ILE A 141 -3.71 8.80 4.38
N GLY A 142 -3.62 7.68 3.67
CA GLY A 142 -3.53 7.68 2.20
C GLY A 142 -2.61 6.60 1.65
N LYS A 143 -3.21 5.67 0.91
CA LYS A 143 -2.60 4.52 0.23
C LYS A 143 -1.44 4.93 -0.69
N THR A 144 -0.21 4.47 -0.45
CA THR A 144 0.90 4.71 -1.40
C THR A 144 0.99 3.59 -2.45
N SER A 145 0.86 3.95 -3.73
CA SER A 145 0.99 3.07 -4.91
C SER A 145 2.04 3.64 -5.87
N PHE A 146 3.28 3.15 -5.77
CA PHE A 146 4.44 3.69 -6.50
C PHE A 146 4.23 3.86 -8.01
N HIS A 147 4.48 5.07 -8.49
CA HIS A 147 4.73 5.39 -9.90
C HIS A 147 6.22 5.64 -10.16
N SER A 148 6.67 5.43 -11.41
CA SER A 148 8.03 5.77 -11.91
C SER A 148 8.43 7.23 -11.64
N ASP A 149 7.43 8.09 -11.47
CA ASP A 149 7.58 9.55 -11.37
C ASP A 149 7.98 10.01 -9.96
N LEU A 150 7.95 9.13 -8.95
CA LEU A 150 8.30 9.51 -7.58
C LEU A 150 9.77 9.96 -7.46
N LYS A 151 10.67 9.36 -8.24
CA LYS A 151 12.10 9.74 -8.24
C LYS A 151 12.28 11.16 -8.79
N THR A 152 11.65 11.45 -9.94
CA THR A 152 11.67 12.78 -10.57
C THR A 152 10.94 13.82 -9.71
N ALA A 153 9.76 13.48 -9.19
CA ALA A 153 9.00 14.32 -8.28
C ALA A 153 9.79 14.63 -7.00
N SER A 154 10.55 13.67 -6.48
CA SER A 154 11.44 13.90 -5.34
C SER A 154 12.55 14.90 -5.65
N VAL A 155 13.18 14.81 -6.83
CA VAL A 155 14.21 15.78 -7.25
C VAL A 155 13.60 17.17 -7.39
N ASN A 156 12.47 17.28 -8.09
CA ASN A 156 11.78 18.54 -8.31
C ASN A 156 11.31 19.16 -6.99
N CYS A 157 10.77 18.34 -6.07
CA CYS A 157 10.32 18.79 -4.76
C CYS A 157 11.48 19.32 -3.90
N LYS A 158 12.64 18.67 -3.99
CA LYS A 158 13.86 19.13 -3.33
C LYS A 158 14.31 20.49 -3.89
N GLN A 159 14.40 20.61 -5.22
CA GLN A 159 14.76 21.87 -5.88
C GLN A 159 13.81 23.00 -5.50
N ARG A 160 12.49 22.74 -5.43
CA ARG A 160 11.51 23.72 -4.94
C ARG A 160 11.73 24.12 -3.48
N CYS A 161 12.12 23.19 -2.61
CA CYS A 161 12.43 23.54 -1.22
C CYS A 161 13.69 24.41 -1.12
N GLU A 162 14.68 24.18 -1.98
CA GLU A 162 15.91 24.98 -2.01
C GLU A 162 15.67 26.43 -2.41
N THR A 163 14.62 26.71 -3.20
CA THR A 163 14.27 28.08 -3.63
C THR A 163 13.33 28.81 -2.68
N ILE A 164 12.69 28.13 -1.72
CA ILE A 164 11.75 28.77 -0.78
C ILE A 164 12.43 29.06 0.56
N GLN A 165 12.48 30.34 0.92
CA GLN A 165 13.02 30.79 2.20
C GLN A 165 12.28 30.14 3.38
N GLY A 166 13.05 29.52 4.27
CA GLY A 166 12.52 28.86 5.47
C GLY A 166 11.98 27.44 5.23
N CYS A 167 12.01 26.93 3.99
CA CYS A 167 11.75 25.51 3.75
C CYS A 167 12.85 24.65 4.40
N LYS A 168 12.42 23.69 5.21
CA LYS A 168 13.30 22.80 5.98
C LYS A 168 12.85 21.34 5.94
N ALA A 169 11.66 21.06 5.41
CA ALA A 169 11.16 19.70 5.20
C ALA A 169 10.22 19.64 3.99
N VAL A 170 10.11 18.45 3.40
CA VAL A 170 9.23 18.15 2.28
C VAL A 170 8.41 16.90 2.55
N ARG A 171 7.20 16.84 2.02
CA ARG A 171 6.36 15.64 2.00
C ARG A 171 5.85 15.40 0.59
N LEU A 172 6.07 14.18 0.09
CA LEU A 172 5.50 13.73 -1.17
C LEU A 172 4.21 12.98 -0.87
N TYR A 173 3.17 13.27 -1.65
CA TYR A 173 1.91 12.54 -1.65
C TYR A 173 1.77 11.85 -2.99
N ASP A 174 1.33 10.61 -2.96
CA ASP A 174 0.97 9.86 -4.15
C ASP A 174 -0.55 9.68 -4.08
N LEU A 175 -1.29 10.34 -4.97
CA LEU A 175 -2.74 10.15 -5.03
C LEU A 175 -3.06 8.87 -5.78
N ASP A 176 -4.20 8.27 -5.46
CA ASP A 176 -4.72 7.04 -6.09
C ASP A 176 -4.92 7.14 -7.63
N ILE A 177 -4.69 8.33 -8.23
CA ILE A 177 -4.73 8.64 -9.66
C ILE A 177 -3.34 8.78 -10.33
N GLY A 178 -2.25 8.46 -9.62
CA GLY A 178 -0.89 8.54 -10.15
C GLY A 178 -0.28 9.94 -10.20
N LEU A 179 -0.92 10.91 -9.54
CA LEU A 179 -0.35 12.24 -9.35
C LEU A 179 0.50 12.28 -8.08
N VAL A 180 1.75 12.71 -8.23
CA VAL A 180 2.66 12.97 -7.10
C VAL A 180 2.65 14.46 -6.76
N PHE A 181 2.17 14.81 -5.56
CA PHE A 181 2.24 16.18 -5.05
C PHE A 181 3.41 16.34 -4.09
N CYS A 182 3.97 17.54 -4.06
CA CYS A 182 5.02 17.93 -3.14
C CYS A 182 4.51 19.09 -2.28
N THR A 183 4.49 18.89 -0.97
CA THR A 183 4.22 19.93 0.01
C THR A 183 5.50 20.27 0.76
N LEU A 184 5.71 21.56 0.95
CA LEU A 184 6.90 22.14 1.57
C LEU A 184 6.55 22.65 2.95
N PHE A 185 7.48 22.53 3.90
CA PHE A 185 7.25 22.89 5.29
C PHE A 185 8.37 23.75 5.85
N LYS A 186 7.99 24.70 6.72
CA LYS A 186 8.89 25.40 7.63
C LYS A 186 8.69 24.93 9.05
N ARG A 187 9.76 24.91 9.84
CA ARG A 187 9.67 24.62 11.27
C ARG A 187 9.05 25.81 12.01
N VAL A 188 8.19 25.53 13.00
CA VAL A 188 7.68 26.53 13.95
C VAL A 188 7.98 26.12 15.38
N THR A 189 8.25 27.11 16.23
CA THR A 189 8.60 26.94 17.64
C THR A 189 7.64 27.66 18.59
N LYS A 190 6.78 28.53 18.06
CA LYS A 190 5.85 29.36 18.84
C LYS A 190 4.61 28.59 19.32
N TYR A 191 4.28 27.48 18.66
CA TYR A 191 3.14 26.64 18.98
C TYR A 191 3.38 25.21 18.51
N THR A 192 2.65 24.29 19.13
CA THR A 192 2.73 22.86 18.82
C THR A 192 1.58 22.45 17.92
N CYS A 193 1.85 21.83 16.76
CA CYS A 193 0.79 21.25 15.94
C CYS A 193 0.12 20.10 16.72
N PRO A 194 -1.21 19.90 16.61
CA PRO A 194 -1.89 18.75 17.19
C PRO A 194 -1.30 17.43 16.67
N LEU A 195 -1.23 16.41 17.53
CA LEU A 195 -0.71 15.07 17.18
C LEU A 195 -1.56 14.38 16.09
N ASP A 196 -2.84 14.70 16.04
CA ASP A 196 -3.85 14.20 15.11
C ASP A 196 -4.13 15.16 13.94
N SER A 197 -3.29 16.19 13.76
CA SER A 197 -3.42 17.16 12.67
C SER A 197 -3.10 16.49 11.33
N THR A 198 -4.11 15.82 10.79
CA THR A 198 -4.19 15.31 9.42
C THR A 198 -4.47 16.43 8.41
N LYS A 199 -4.67 17.66 8.90
CA LYS A 199 -4.80 18.85 8.06
C LYS A 199 -3.44 19.16 7.42
N LEU A 200 -3.44 19.21 6.09
CA LEU A 200 -2.31 19.54 5.21
C LEU A 200 -1.53 20.81 5.59
N GLU A 201 -2.02 21.62 6.54
CA GLU A 201 -1.49 22.90 6.94
C GLU A 201 -0.47 22.85 8.10
N CYS A 202 -0.56 21.87 9.02
CA CYS A 202 0.31 21.76 10.20
C CYS A 202 0.59 20.30 10.53
N VAL A 203 1.84 19.95 10.83
CA VAL A 203 2.24 18.59 11.18
C VAL A 203 3.20 18.59 12.36
N PHE A 204 2.94 17.74 13.36
CA PHE A 204 3.90 17.43 14.41
C PHE A 204 4.64 16.14 14.06
N ALA A 205 5.98 16.16 14.12
CA ALA A 205 6.75 14.93 14.05
C ALA A 205 8.13 15.07 14.68
N LYS A 206 8.60 13.97 15.26
CA LYS A 206 9.93 13.87 15.91
C LYS A 206 10.19 15.00 16.91
N GLY A 207 9.14 15.42 17.63
CA GLY A 207 9.22 16.49 18.64
C GLY A 207 9.20 17.90 18.07
N GLU A 208 9.01 18.08 16.76
CA GLU A 208 9.02 19.38 16.09
C GLU A 208 7.68 19.65 15.39
N SER A 209 7.28 20.93 15.34
CA SER A 209 6.08 21.38 14.62
C SER A 209 6.44 22.04 13.31
N TRP A 210 5.63 21.76 12.29
CA TRP A 210 5.90 22.11 10.90
C TRP A 210 4.66 22.65 10.24
N VAL A 211 4.79 23.77 9.55
CA VAL A 211 3.66 24.43 8.88
C VAL A 211 3.91 24.42 7.40
N LYS A 212 2.87 24.08 6.63
CA LYS A 212 2.90 24.11 5.18
C LYS A 212 3.19 25.52 4.67
N ILE A 213 3.99 25.60 3.63
CA ILE A 213 4.33 26.85 2.96
C ILE A 213 4.14 26.80 1.44
N SER A 214 4.00 25.60 0.85
CA SER A 214 3.67 25.38 -0.55
C SER A 214 3.19 23.96 -0.78
#